data_AF-A0A060YND0-F1
#
_entry.id   AF-A0A060YND0-F1
#
_cell.length_a   1.000
_cell.length_b   1.000
_cell.length_c   1.000
_cell.angle_alpha   90.00
_cell.angle_beta   90.00
_cell.angle_gamma   90.00
#
_symmetry.space_group_name_H-M   'P 1'
#
loop_
_entity.id
_entity.type
_entity.pdbx_description
1 polymer ?
#
loop_
_entity_poly.entity_id
_entity_poly.type
_entity_poly.pdbx_seq_one_letter_code
_entity_poly.pdbx_strand_id
1 'polypeptide(L)'
;MSVNKTSTSCLSLLSLCVCGCVCVCDPIPGYEEVVRIPKGSVFIHIQELNVSLNFLVLKSKGEQFFINGKLTIDTPRRFDIAGTTFHYRRPTDQPETLEALGPTNMTIIVMVLVREENPGIHYRFNPPVSRNLLSGYAWHYTSWSRCSALCAGGGQTQQVVCKKQTDHTVVYNHFCDKKSKPKDKKRACNSEPCSPSWWSGVWSECSRSCNGGLRTREVLCKRKISPTEEKVQDDSACTPPRPPLTEPCSNHTCPPEWLALDCNSTKHLSGLTL
;
A
#
# COMPACT_ATOMS: atom_id res chain seq x y z
N MET A 1 21.54 -2.07 -1.59
CA MET A 1 20.70 -1.01 -2.20
C MET A 1 19.95 -1.63 -3.37
N SER A 2 18.68 -1.28 -3.52
CA SER A 2 17.68 -2.02 -4.29
C SER A 2 17.93 -2.03 -5.80
N VAL A 3 17.98 -3.22 -6.40
CA VAL A 3 17.98 -3.41 -7.87
C VAL A 3 16.56 -3.21 -8.37
N ASN A 4 16.31 -2.15 -9.14
CA ASN A 4 15.05 -1.96 -9.86
C ASN A 4 14.98 -2.92 -11.06
N LYS A 5 14.49 -4.15 -10.84
CA LYS A 5 14.10 -5.06 -11.94
C LYS A 5 12.76 -4.60 -12.50
N THR A 6 12.75 -3.87 -13.60
CA THR A 6 11.52 -3.49 -14.32
C THR A 6 11.05 -4.65 -15.21
N SER A 7 10.18 -5.51 -14.66
CA SER A 7 9.43 -6.49 -15.45
C SER A 7 8.11 -5.85 -15.92
N THR A 8 8.05 -5.45 -17.18
CA THR A 8 6.82 -4.96 -17.80
C THR A 8 6.04 -6.14 -18.38
N SER A 9 5.03 -6.61 -17.66
CA SER A 9 4.12 -7.66 -18.13
C SER A 9 3.27 -7.13 -19.30
N CYS A 10 3.44 -7.71 -20.49
CA CYS A 10 2.62 -7.40 -21.65
C CYS A 10 1.31 -8.21 -21.58
N LEU A 11 0.19 -7.54 -21.32
CA LEU A 11 -1.15 -8.13 -21.30
C LEU A 11 -1.63 -8.38 -22.74
N SER A 12 -1.69 -9.65 -23.16
CA SER A 12 -2.55 -10.07 -24.28
C SER A 12 -3.29 -11.37 -23.96
N LEU A 13 -4.56 -11.42 -24.31
CA LEU A 13 -5.62 -12.17 -23.62
C LEU A 13 -5.77 -13.66 -23.97
N LEU A 14 -4.88 -14.27 -24.77
CA LEU A 14 -5.02 -15.70 -25.17
C LEU A 14 -3.70 -16.48 -25.26
N SER A 15 -2.58 -15.89 -24.84
CA SER A 15 -1.30 -16.55 -24.64
C SER A 15 -0.56 -15.75 -23.59
N LEU A 16 -0.25 -16.34 -22.42
CA LEU A 16 0.45 -15.65 -21.33
C LEU A 16 1.92 -15.39 -21.73
N CYS A 17 2.19 -14.60 -22.75
CA CYS A 17 3.55 -14.27 -23.15
C CYS A 17 4.20 -13.43 -22.04
N VAL A 18 5.24 -13.97 -21.42
CA VAL A 18 6.08 -13.25 -20.47
C VAL A 18 7.17 -12.58 -21.28
N CYS A 19 7.26 -11.25 -21.20
CA CYS A 19 8.33 -10.45 -21.80
C CYS A 19 9.03 -9.62 -20.71
N GLY A 20 10.30 -9.29 -20.91
CA GLY A 20 11.02 -8.40 -20.02
C GLY A 20 12.37 -7.97 -20.58
N CYS A 21 12.97 -6.98 -19.92
CA CYS A 21 14.32 -6.53 -20.19
C CYS A 21 15.08 -6.40 -18.87
N VAL A 22 16.34 -6.87 -18.81
CA VAL A 22 17.21 -6.71 -17.64
C VAL A 22 18.46 -5.96 -18.06
N CYS A 23 18.67 -4.78 -17.49
CA CYS A 23 19.91 -4.02 -17.58
C CYS A 23 20.63 -4.10 -16.22
N VAL A 24 21.96 -4.19 -16.26
CA VAL A 24 22.78 -4.28 -15.05
C VAL A 24 23.53 -2.96 -14.90
N CYS A 25 23.09 -2.14 -13.94
CA CYS A 25 23.78 -0.91 -13.56
C CYS A 25 24.81 -1.26 -12.49
N ASP A 26 26.06 -0.81 -12.66
CA ASP A 26 27.21 -1.12 -11.78
C ASP A 26 27.61 -2.61 -11.80
N PRO A 27 28.14 -3.10 -12.94
CA PRO A 27 28.38 -4.52 -13.17
C PRO A 27 29.47 -5.08 -12.24
N ILE A 28 29.10 -6.06 -11.40
CA ILE A 28 30.09 -6.91 -10.73
C ILE A 28 30.51 -7.99 -11.75
N PRO A 29 31.82 -8.14 -12.06
CA PRO A 29 32.28 -9.18 -12.96
C PRO A 29 31.84 -10.57 -12.48
N GLY A 30 31.15 -11.34 -13.33
CA GLY A 30 30.66 -12.66 -12.95
C GLY A 30 29.36 -13.07 -13.63
N TYR A 31 28.73 -14.11 -13.07
CA TYR A 31 27.45 -14.62 -13.57
C TYR A 31 26.28 -13.94 -12.86
N GLU A 32 25.41 -13.29 -13.63
CA GLU A 32 24.21 -12.66 -13.12
C GLU A 32 22.94 -13.31 -13.67
N GLU A 33 21.96 -13.57 -12.81
CA GLU A 33 20.71 -14.22 -13.20
C GLU A 33 19.75 -13.24 -13.91
N VAL A 34 19.36 -13.58 -15.15
CA VAL A 34 18.42 -12.80 -15.95
C VAL A 34 16.97 -13.26 -15.68
N VAL A 35 16.67 -14.52 -15.95
CA VAL A 35 15.31 -15.08 -15.83
C VAL A 35 15.32 -16.59 -15.61
N ARG A 36 14.29 -17.09 -14.91
CA ARG A 36 14.02 -18.52 -14.75
C ARG A 36 12.86 -18.92 -15.65
N ILE A 37 13.09 -19.85 -16.57
CA ILE A 37 12.08 -20.34 -17.51
C ILE A 37 11.56 -21.69 -17.00
N PRO A 38 10.30 -21.77 -16.54
CA PRO A 38 9.77 -22.98 -15.92
C PRO A 38 9.62 -24.12 -16.93
N LYS A 39 9.63 -25.36 -16.42
CA LYS A 39 9.21 -26.56 -17.16
C LYS A 39 7.88 -26.30 -17.89
N GLY A 40 7.78 -26.71 -19.14
CA GLY A 40 6.59 -26.65 -19.98
C GLY A 40 6.47 -25.34 -20.77
N SER A 41 7.49 -24.48 -20.72
CA SER A 41 7.49 -23.22 -21.45
C SER A 41 7.81 -23.44 -22.93
N VAL A 42 7.18 -22.65 -23.80
CA VAL A 42 7.31 -22.67 -25.26
C VAL A 42 7.65 -21.27 -25.80
N PHE A 43 8.07 -21.17 -27.07
CA PHE A 43 8.43 -19.92 -27.75
C PHE A 43 9.44 -19.05 -26.98
N ILE A 44 10.52 -19.67 -26.52
CA ILE A 44 11.61 -19.02 -25.79
C ILE A 44 12.47 -18.24 -26.77
N HIS A 45 12.66 -16.95 -26.52
CA HIS A 45 13.53 -16.06 -27.27
C HIS A 45 14.24 -15.13 -26.30
N ILE A 46 15.56 -15.22 -26.24
CA ILE A 46 16.42 -14.38 -25.41
C ILE A 46 17.41 -13.72 -26.36
N GLN A 47 17.56 -12.41 -26.21
CA GLN A 47 18.38 -11.61 -27.10
C GLN A 47 18.97 -10.43 -26.34
N GLU A 48 20.24 -10.17 -26.57
CA GLU A 48 20.88 -8.95 -26.13
C GLU A 48 20.38 -7.73 -26.93
N LEU A 49 20.24 -6.56 -26.28
CA LEU A 49 19.74 -5.36 -26.95
C LEU A 49 20.75 -4.80 -27.97
N ASN A 50 22.04 -4.76 -27.62
CA ASN A 50 23.13 -4.30 -28.48
C ASN A 50 24.30 -5.30 -28.43
N VAL A 51 25.17 -5.29 -29.44
CA VAL A 51 26.38 -6.12 -29.45
C VAL A 51 27.28 -5.76 -28.27
N SER A 52 27.73 -6.76 -27.51
CA SER A 52 28.64 -6.58 -26.37
C SER A 52 29.66 -7.73 -26.23
N LEU A 53 30.60 -7.56 -25.30
CA LEU A 53 31.56 -8.57 -24.83
C LEU A 53 30.98 -9.53 -23.78
N ASN A 54 29.71 -9.36 -23.38
CA ASN A 54 29.04 -10.27 -22.46
C ASN A 54 28.67 -11.59 -23.14
N PHE A 55 28.28 -12.59 -22.36
CA PHE A 55 27.87 -13.90 -22.89
C PHE A 55 26.58 -14.37 -22.21
N LEU A 56 25.58 -14.77 -22.99
CA LEU A 56 24.40 -15.48 -22.52
C LEU A 56 24.80 -16.84 -21.99
N VAL A 57 24.28 -17.20 -20.83
CA VAL A 57 24.59 -18.43 -20.12
C VAL A 57 23.30 -19.16 -19.85
N LEU A 58 23.30 -20.48 -20.05
CA LEU A 58 22.15 -21.32 -19.77
C LEU A 58 22.57 -22.44 -18.83
N LYS A 59 21.83 -22.61 -17.72
CA LYS A 59 22.07 -23.69 -16.76
C LYS A 59 20.79 -24.31 -16.25
N SER A 60 20.92 -25.47 -15.62
CA SER A 60 19.84 -26.10 -14.86
C SER A 60 19.75 -25.51 -13.44
N LYS A 61 18.66 -25.83 -12.73
CA LYS A 61 18.54 -25.54 -11.29
C LYS A 61 19.61 -26.25 -10.43
N GLY A 62 20.16 -27.36 -10.92
CA GLY A 62 21.20 -28.14 -10.23
C GLY A 62 22.63 -27.70 -10.57
N GLU A 63 22.83 -26.45 -11.01
CA GLU A 63 24.15 -25.88 -11.34
C GLU A 63 24.90 -26.59 -12.50
N GLN A 64 24.18 -27.33 -13.35
CA GLN A 64 24.74 -27.85 -14.60
C GLN A 64 24.63 -26.80 -15.70
N PHE A 65 25.77 -26.32 -16.21
CA PHE A 65 25.82 -25.40 -17.34
C PHE A 65 25.63 -26.14 -18.67
N PHE A 66 24.85 -25.54 -19.57
CA PHE A 66 24.56 -26.04 -20.91
C PHE A 66 25.26 -25.22 -22.01
N ILE A 67 25.49 -23.93 -21.76
CA ILE A 67 26.28 -23.03 -22.62
C ILE A 67 27.00 -21.98 -21.76
N ASN A 68 28.22 -21.62 -22.14
CA ASN A 68 29.04 -20.53 -21.58
C ASN A 68 29.22 -20.60 -20.05
N GLY A 69 29.54 -21.79 -19.52
CA GLY A 69 29.75 -22.03 -18.09
C GLY A 69 31.18 -22.42 -17.74
N LYS A 70 31.51 -22.49 -16.44
CA LYS A 70 32.80 -23.01 -15.93
C LYS A 70 34.05 -22.37 -16.58
N LEU A 71 34.00 -21.08 -16.87
CA LEU A 71 35.08 -20.29 -17.51
C LEU A 71 35.36 -20.67 -18.98
N THR A 72 34.51 -21.47 -19.62
CA THR A 72 34.61 -21.80 -21.05
C THR A 72 33.55 -21.05 -21.86
N ILE A 73 33.93 -20.56 -23.03
CA ILE A 73 33.04 -19.94 -24.00
C ILE A 73 32.78 -20.93 -25.12
N ASP A 74 31.50 -21.27 -25.32
CA ASP A 74 31.06 -22.21 -26.34
C ASP A 74 30.91 -21.52 -27.69
N THR A 75 31.13 -22.27 -28.77
CA THR A 75 30.85 -21.80 -30.14
C THR A 75 29.34 -21.82 -30.44
N PRO A 76 28.84 -20.93 -31.33
CA PRO A 76 27.46 -20.96 -31.80
C PRO A 76 27.07 -22.34 -32.32
N ARG A 77 25.97 -22.90 -31.80
CA ARG A 77 25.51 -24.25 -32.14
C ARG A 77 24.03 -24.46 -31.81
N ARG A 78 23.49 -25.55 -32.35
CA ARG A 78 22.22 -26.14 -31.90
C ARG A 78 22.49 -27.27 -30.92
N PHE A 79 21.66 -27.40 -29.90
CA PHE A 79 21.83 -28.43 -28.88
C PHE A 79 20.52 -28.81 -28.21
N ASP A 80 20.38 -30.10 -27.90
CA ASP A 80 19.17 -30.65 -27.29
C ASP A 80 19.32 -30.76 -25.78
N ILE A 81 18.55 -29.94 -25.05
CA ILE A 81 18.48 -29.97 -23.58
C ILE A 81 17.06 -29.68 -23.14
N ALA A 82 16.73 -30.04 -21.90
CA ALA A 82 15.41 -29.80 -21.34
C ALA A 82 14.24 -30.23 -22.27
N GLY A 83 14.42 -31.29 -23.07
CA GLY A 83 13.39 -31.80 -23.98
C GLY A 83 13.08 -30.96 -25.22
N THR A 84 13.89 -29.94 -25.54
CA THR A 84 13.76 -29.12 -26.75
C THR A 84 15.14 -28.79 -27.32
N THR A 85 15.18 -28.40 -28.60
CA THR A 85 16.39 -27.90 -29.23
C THR A 85 16.54 -26.41 -28.95
N PHE A 86 17.70 -26.02 -28.42
CA PHE A 86 18.13 -24.63 -28.31
C PHE A 86 19.03 -24.25 -29.49
N HIS A 87 18.87 -23.02 -29.96
CA HIS A 87 19.70 -22.43 -31.01
C HIS A 87 20.43 -21.23 -30.43
N TYR A 88 21.72 -21.39 -30.18
CA TYR A 88 22.60 -20.33 -29.70
C TYR A 88 23.37 -19.72 -30.88
N ARG A 89 23.19 -18.41 -31.10
CA ARG A 89 23.82 -17.68 -32.20
C ARG A 89 24.51 -16.44 -31.65
N ARG A 90 25.71 -16.17 -32.16
CA ARG A 90 26.48 -14.97 -31.87
C ARG A 90 27.17 -14.48 -33.15
N PRO A 91 26.45 -13.76 -34.04
CA PRO A 91 27.04 -13.15 -35.22
C PRO A 91 28.02 -12.04 -34.83
N THR A 92 28.92 -11.64 -35.73
CA THR A 92 29.89 -10.57 -35.47
C THR A 92 29.28 -9.18 -35.45
N ASP A 93 28.15 -9.00 -36.14
CA ASP A 93 27.50 -7.72 -36.44
C ASP A 93 26.08 -7.61 -35.88
N GLN A 94 25.61 -8.62 -35.13
CA GLN A 94 24.27 -8.66 -34.56
C GLN A 94 24.31 -9.13 -33.11
N PRO A 95 23.34 -8.73 -32.28
CA PRO A 95 23.30 -9.14 -30.88
C PRO A 95 23.20 -10.66 -30.70
N GLU A 96 23.73 -11.13 -29.58
CA GLU A 96 23.69 -12.54 -29.21
C GLU A 96 22.27 -13.02 -28.93
N THR A 97 21.93 -14.23 -29.40
CA THR A 97 20.58 -14.80 -29.28
C THR A 97 20.60 -16.25 -28.82
N LEU A 98 19.58 -16.60 -28.04
CA LEU A 98 19.29 -17.95 -27.58
C LEU A 98 17.79 -18.23 -27.70
N GLU A 99 17.43 -19.19 -28.55
CA GLU A 99 16.04 -19.45 -28.91
C GLU A 99 15.69 -20.94 -28.77
N ALA A 100 14.45 -21.24 -28.39
CA ALA A 100 13.90 -22.60 -28.40
C ALA A 100 12.38 -22.59 -28.56
N LEU A 101 11.84 -23.54 -29.30
CA LEU A 101 10.38 -23.66 -29.47
C LEU A 101 9.70 -24.25 -28.22
N GLY A 102 10.39 -25.08 -27.44
CA GLY A 102 9.81 -25.82 -26.32
C GLY A 102 8.95 -27.01 -26.79
N PRO A 103 8.13 -27.62 -25.91
CA PRO A 103 8.04 -27.33 -24.47
C PRO A 103 9.26 -27.83 -23.70
N THR A 104 9.69 -27.07 -22.71
CA THR A 104 10.75 -27.54 -21.81
C THR A 104 10.23 -28.67 -20.90
N ASN A 105 11.05 -29.68 -20.59
CA ASN A 105 10.70 -30.76 -19.65
C ASN A 105 11.25 -30.54 -18.23
N MET A 106 12.07 -29.49 -18.04
CA MET A 106 12.64 -29.04 -16.77
C MET A 106 12.74 -27.50 -16.74
N THR A 107 12.91 -26.94 -15.55
CA THR A 107 13.17 -25.50 -15.37
C THR A 107 14.62 -25.18 -15.68
N ILE A 108 14.84 -24.18 -16.53
CA ILE A 108 16.15 -23.68 -16.93
C ILE A 108 16.34 -22.24 -16.43
N ILE A 109 17.59 -21.85 -16.23
CA ILE A 109 17.97 -20.54 -15.72
C ILE A 109 18.87 -19.88 -16.75
N VAL A 110 18.45 -18.70 -17.20
CA VAL A 110 19.20 -17.84 -18.10
C VAL A 110 20.00 -16.88 -17.24
N MET A 111 21.29 -16.81 -17.49
CA MET A 111 22.21 -15.88 -16.85
C MET A 111 22.96 -15.10 -17.93
N VAL A 112 23.67 -14.06 -17.52
CA VAL A 112 24.65 -13.35 -18.34
C VAL A 112 25.99 -13.40 -17.62
N LEU A 113 27.05 -13.73 -18.34
CA LEU A 113 28.43 -13.56 -17.88
C LEU A 113 28.85 -12.14 -18.22
N VAL A 114 28.95 -11.31 -17.19
CA VAL A 114 29.23 -9.89 -17.29
C VAL A 114 30.74 -9.66 -17.41
N ARG A 115 31.17 -9.16 -18.56
CA ARG A 115 32.54 -8.75 -18.90
C ARG A 115 32.67 -7.23 -19.02
N GLU A 116 31.59 -6.57 -19.41
CA GLU A 116 31.46 -5.12 -19.54
C GLU A 116 30.05 -4.67 -19.13
N GLU A 117 29.74 -3.38 -19.26
CA GLU A 117 28.38 -2.88 -18.99
C GLU A 117 27.34 -3.60 -19.85
N ASN A 118 26.29 -4.11 -19.23
CA ASN A 118 25.28 -4.89 -19.93
C ASN A 118 24.30 -3.95 -20.66
N PRO A 119 24.25 -4.00 -22.02
CA PRO A 119 23.34 -3.13 -22.79
C PRO A 119 21.86 -3.45 -22.55
N GLY A 120 21.57 -4.61 -21.96
CA GLY A 120 20.24 -5.09 -21.62
C GLY A 120 19.94 -6.42 -22.32
N ILE A 121 19.29 -7.33 -21.60
CA ILE A 121 18.83 -8.61 -22.15
C ILE A 121 17.32 -8.60 -22.28
N HIS A 122 16.81 -8.61 -23.50
CA HIS A 122 15.40 -8.79 -23.81
C HIS A 122 15.06 -10.28 -23.88
N TYR A 123 14.01 -10.68 -23.18
CA TYR A 123 13.53 -12.06 -23.23
C TYR A 123 12.02 -12.12 -23.40
N ARG A 124 11.55 -13.17 -24.06
CA ARG A 124 10.15 -13.55 -24.12
C ARG A 124 9.96 -15.07 -24.14
N PHE A 125 8.90 -15.56 -23.51
CA PHE A 125 8.48 -16.96 -23.58
C PHE A 125 7.02 -17.11 -23.14
N ASN A 126 6.38 -18.21 -23.55
CA ASN A 126 5.06 -18.59 -23.06
C ASN A 126 5.23 -19.67 -21.99
N PRO A 127 4.86 -19.43 -20.71
CA PRO A 127 4.89 -20.42 -19.66
C PRO A 127 3.85 -21.51 -19.91
N PRO A 128 3.97 -22.69 -19.29
CA PRO A 128 2.94 -23.72 -19.39
C PRO A 128 1.60 -23.18 -18.90
N VAL A 129 0.55 -23.36 -19.70
CA VAL A 129 -0.82 -23.12 -19.26
C VAL A 129 -1.21 -24.26 -18.33
N SER A 130 -0.86 -24.13 -17.05
CA SER A 130 -1.33 -25.06 -16.03
C SER A 130 -2.83 -24.85 -15.85
N ARG A 131 -3.64 -25.82 -16.29
CA ARG A 131 -5.06 -25.92 -15.88
C ARG A 131 -5.22 -26.08 -14.35
N ASN A 132 -4.11 -26.25 -13.61
CA ASN A 132 -4.02 -26.41 -12.16
C ASN A 132 -3.52 -25.16 -11.40
N LEU A 133 -3.78 -23.94 -11.90
CA LEU A 133 -3.62 -22.71 -11.09
C LEU A 133 -4.55 -22.67 -9.85
N LEU A 134 -5.52 -23.59 -9.74
CA LEU A 134 -6.44 -23.75 -8.63
C LEU A 134 -5.93 -24.63 -7.47
N SER A 135 -4.82 -25.36 -7.64
CA SER A 135 -4.36 -26.32 -6.63
C SER A 135 -3.28 -25.79 -5.68
N GLY A 136 -2.86 -24.53 -5.85
CA GLY A 136 -1.80 -23.93 -5.02
C GLY A 136 -2.20 -22.63 -4.33
N TYR A 137 -3.29 -22.00 -4.75
CA TYR A 137 -3.78 -20.74 -4.19
C TYR A 137 -5.29 -20.78 -4.02
N ALA A 138 -5.79 -20.21 -2.93
CA ALA A 138 -7.21 -20.16 -2.67
C ALA A 138 -7.58 -18.85 -1.97
N TRP A 139 -8.83 -18.44 -2.15
CA TRP A 139 -9.42 -17.35 -1.38
C TRP A 139 -9.71 -17.81 0.04
N HIS A 140 -9.20 -17.08 1.02
CA HIS A 140 -9.46 -17.33 2.43
C HIS A 140 -9.96 -16.08 3.11
N TYR A 141 -10.93 -16.26 4.02
CA TYR A 141 -11.31 -15.21 4.94
C TYR A 141 -10.20 -14.95 5.96
N THR A 142 -9.94 -13.68 6.25
CA THR A 142 -9.12 -13.28 7.40
C THR A 142 -9.89 -13.44 8.71
N SER A 143 -9.24 -13.18 9.83
CA SER A 143 -9.96 -12.94 11.09
C SER A 143 -10.82 -11.69 10.98
N TRP A 144 -11.91 -11.63 11.77
CA TRP A 144 -12.73 -10.43 11.89
C TRP A 144 -11.88 -9.23 12.33
N SER A 145 -12.12 -8.07 11.71
CA SER A 145 -11.53 -6.80 12.17
C SER A 145 -11.94 -6.50 13.62
N ARG A 146 -11.26 -5.54 14.25
CA ARG A 146 -11.80 -4.92 15.46
C ARG A 146 -13.14 -4.24 15.15
N CYS A 147 -14.01 -4.18 16.15
CA CYS A 147 -15.28 -3.47 16.01
C CYS A 147 -15.01 -1.98 15.80
N SER A 148 -15.73 -1.34 14.87
CA SER A 148 -15.57 0.08 14.57
C SER A 148 -15.97 1.02 15.70
N ALA A 149 -16.73 0.52 16.68
CA ALA A 149 -17.16 1.26 17.86
C ALA A 149 -17.01 0.36 19.10
N LEU A 150 -16.77 0.94 20.28
CA LEU A 150 -16.69 0.19 21.52
C LEU A 150 -18.07 -0.09 22.14
N CYS A 151 -19.08 0.70 21.76
CA CYS A 151 -20.46 0.65 22.25
C CYS A 151 -21.39 1.38 21.25
N ALA A 152 -22.70 1.29 21.50
CA ALA A 152 -23.79 1.89 20.74
C ALA A 152 -23.81 1.49 19.26
N GLY A 153 -23.38 0.27 18.95
CA GLY A 153 -23.42 -0.32 17.62
C GLY A 153 -22.21 0.05 16.76
N GLY A 154 -21.52 -0.98 16.28
CA GLY A 154 -20.45 -0.87 15.28
C GLY A 154 -20.51 -2.01 14.26
N GLY A 155 -19.58 -1.99 13.32
CA GLY A 155 -19.39 -3.04 12.31
C GLY A 155 -18.03 -3.70 12.43
N GLN A 156 -18.00 -5.01 12.20
CA GLN A 156 -16.79 -5.77 11.89
C GLN A 156 -16.83 -6.22 10.44
N THR A 157 -15.66 -6.23 9.80
CA THR A 157 -15.49 -6.73 8.44
C THR A 157 -14.53 -7.92 8.45
N GLN A 158 -14.87 -8.96 7.72
CA GLN A 158 -14.01 -10.11 7.45
C GLN A 158 -13.65 -10.08 5.96
N GLN A 159 -12.38 -9.79 5.67
CA GLN A 159 -11.91 -9.61 4.31
C GLN A 159 -11.52 -10.95 3.68
N VAL A 160 -11.58 -11.00 2.36
CA VAL A 160 -11.07 -12.14 1.58
C VAL A 160 -9.69 -11.82 1.02
N VAL A 161 -8.71 -12.66 1.34
CA VAL A 161 -7.33 -12.58 0.84
C VAL A 161 -6.94 -13.83 0.06
N CYS A 162 -6.08 -13.67 -0.95
CA CYS A 162 -5.52 -14.81 -1.66
C CYS A 162 -4.38 -15.40 -0.83
N LYS A 163 -4.42 -16.70 -0.56
CA LYS A 163 -3.35 -17.40 0.16
C LYS A 163 -2.82 -18.55 -0.65
N LYS A 164 -1.53 -18.84 -0.47
CA LYS A 164 -0.90 -20.06 -0.97
C LYS A 164 -1.31 -21.24 -0.09
N GLN A 165 -1.74 -22.34 -0.68
CA GLN A 165 -2.26 -23.51 0.03
C GLN A 165 -1.17 -24.27 0.80
N THR A 166 0.11 -24.16 0.40
CA THR A 166 1.21 -24.90 1.02
C THR A 166 1.65 -24.34 2.37
N ASP A 167 1.66 -23.01 2.51
CA ASP A 167 2.22 -22.31 3.68
C ASP A 167 1.27 -21.23 4.25
N HIS A 168 0.07 -21.10 3.68
CA HIS A 168 -0.95 -20.11 4.05
C HIS A 168 -0.49 -18.65 4.04
N THR A 169 0.61 -18.36 3.34
CA THR A 169 1.08 -16.99 3.14
C THR A 169 0.11 -16.20 2.27
N VAL A 170 -0.11 -14.94 2.64
CA VAL A 170 -0.95 -14.02 1.84
C VAL A 170 -0.15 -13.55 0.65
N VAL A 171 -0.74 -13.64 -0.53
CA VAL A 171 -0.16 -13.23 -1.81
C VAL A 171 -1.07 -12.24 -2.52
N TYR A 172 -0.59 -11.66 -3.62
CA TYR A 172 -1.36 -10.74 -4.43
C TYR A 172 -2.63 -11.40 -5.02
N ASN A 173 -3.69 -10.61 -5.18
CA ASN A 173 -5.01 -11.09 -5.61
C ASN A 173 -5.02 -11.79 -6.99
N HIS A 174 -4.08 -11.49 -7.88
CA HIS A 174 -4.05 -12.07 -9.24
C HIS A 174 -3.62 -13.55 -9.26
N PHE A 175 -3.08 -14.07 -8.16
CA PHE A 175 -2.77 -15.50 -8.02
C PHE A 175 -4.01 -16.37 -7.79
N CYS A 176 -5.11 -15.78 -7.33
CA CYS A 176 -6.38 -16.47 -7.14
C CYS A 176 -7.37 -16.07 -8.24
N ASP A 177 -8.27 -16.99 -8.62
CA ASP A 177 -9.26 -16.71 -9.65
C ASP A 177 -10.26 -15.63 -9.21
N LYS A 178 -10.27 -14.50 -9.91
CA LYS A 178 -11.16 -13.38 -9.63
C LYS A 178 -12.64 -13.77 -9.67
N LYS A 179 -13.04 -14.75 -10.51
CA LYS A 179 -14.43 -15.21 -10.63
C LYS A 179 -14.91 -15.97 -9.40
N SER A 180 -14.00 -16.65 -8.70
CA SER A 180 -14.30 -17.41 -7.48
C SER A 180 -14.18 -16.59 -6.19
N LYS A 181 -13.80 -15.30 -6.28
CA LYS A 181 -13.61 -14.43 -5.11
C LYS A 181 -14.94 -14.22 -4.36
N PRO A 182 -15.09 -14.71 -3.11
CA PRO A 182 -16.26 -14.42 -2.31
C PRO A 182 -16.33 -12.93 -1.93
N LYS A 183 -17.53 -12.46 -1.57
CA LYS A 183 -17.71 -11.11 -1.01
C LYS A 183 -17.20 -11.06 0.42
N ASP A 184 -16.67 -9.91 0.82
CA ASP A 184 -16.33 -9.64 2.21
C ASP A 184 -17.57 -9.76 3.09
N LYS A 185 -17.42 -10.34 4.27
CA LYS A 185 -18.51 -10.46 5.24
C LYS A 185 -18.51 -9.25 6.16
N LYS A 186 -19.71 -8.82 6.56
CA LYS A 186 -19.93 -7.77 7.55
C LYS A 186 -20.87 -8.28 8.63
N ARG A 187 -20.64 -7.87 9.88
CA ARG A 187 -21.55 -8.15 10.99
C ARG A 187 -21.61 -6.99 11.96
N ALA A 188 -22.73 -6.85 12.66
CA ALA A 188 -22.85 -5.92 13.77
C ALA A 188 -22.05 -6.41 14.99
N CYS A 189 -21.58 -5.47 15.79
CA CYS A 189 -20.86 -5.71 17.04
C CYS A 189 -21.13 -4.57 18.03
N ASN A 190 -20.90 -4.83 19.32
CA ASN A 190 -20.97 -3.85 20.40
C ASN A 190 -22.29 -3.06 20.41
N SER A 191 -23.42 -3.77 20.33
CA SER A 191 -24.76 -3.18 20.26
C SER A 191 -25.22 -2.52 21.57
N GLU A 192 -24.53 -2.78 22.68
CA GLU A 192 -24.89 -2.21 23.98
C GLU A 192 -24.66 -0.70 24.02
N PRO A 193 -25.59 0.09 24.60
CA PRO A 193 -25.43 1.52 24.75
C PRO A 193 -24.15 1.90 25.50
N CYS A 194 -23.52 3.01 25.10
CA CYS A 194 -22.35 3.53 25.79
C CYS A 194 -22.66 3.94 27.23
N SER A 195 -21.63 4.05 28.07
CA SER A 195 -21.76 4.70 29.38
C SER A 195 -22.13 6.17 29.20
N PRO A 196 -23.01 6.75 30.05
CA PRO A 196 -23.32 8.17 30.02
C PRO A 196 -22.08 9.04 30.25
N SER A 197 -22.00 10.18 29.57
CA SER A 197 -20.91 11.15 29.74
C SER A 197 -21.40 12.58 29.60
N TRP A 198 -20.68 13.51 30.21
CA TRP A 198 -21.00 14.93 30.12
C TRP A 198 -20.68 15.47 28.73
N TRP A 199 -21.69 16.07 28.11
CA TRP A 199 -21.54 16.91 26.95
C TRP A 199 -21.58 18.38 27.39
N SER A 200 -20.60 19.16 26.93
CA SER A 200 -20.54 20.61 27.18
C SER A 200 -20.71 21.34 25.85
N GLY A 201 -21.69 22.23 25.79
CA GLY A 201 -21.90 23.11 24.65
C GLY A 201 -20.86 24.22 24.57
N VAL A 202 -21.00 25.04 23.53
CA VAL A 202 -20.17 26.24 23.33
C VAL A 202 -20.53 27.28 24.39
N TRP A 203 -19.52 28.05 24.83
CA TRP A 203 -19.74 29.20 25.70
C TRP A 203 -20.51 30.30 24.97
N SER A 204 -21.43 30.96 25.67
CA SER A 204 -22.08 32.19 25.23
C SER A 204 -21.07 33.31 25.06
N GLU A 205 -21.51 34.40 24.44
CA GLU A 205 -20.80 35.66 24.53
C GLU A 205 -20.67 36.11 26.00
N CYS A 206 -19.63 36.89 26.26
CA CYS A 206 -19.40 37.42 27.59
C CYS A 206 -20.45 38.48 27.91
N SER A 207 -21.03 38.45 29.11
CA SER A 207 -22.02 39.43 29.55
C SER A 207 -21.51 40.87 29.56
N ARG A 208 -20.18 41.05 29.61
CA ARG A 208 -19.52 42.34 29.49
C ARG A 208 -18.33 42.22 28.56
N SER A 209 -18.09 43.26 27.76
CA SER A 209 -16.89 43.34 26.94
C SER A 209 -15.65 43.66 27.77
N CYS A 210 -15.78 44.30 28.93
CA CYS A 210 -14.69 44.74 29.81
C CYS A 210 -15.14 44.83 31.28
N ASN A 211 -14.20 45.07 32.21
CA ASN A 211 -14.37 45.11 33.67
C ASN A 211 -14.92 43.82 34.31
N GLY A 212 -14.66 42.67 33.68
CA GLY A 212 -15.10 41.36 34.17
C GLY A 212 -16.58 41.10 33.88
N GLY A 213 -16.85 39.97 33.22
CA GLY A 213 -18.19 39.45 32.95
C GLY A 213 -18.25 37.94 33.19
N LEU A 214 -19.40 37.36 32.87
CA LEU A 214 -19.64 35.92 32.92
C LEU A 214 -20.11 35.45 31.55
N ARG A 215 -19.66 34.28 31.14
CA ARG A 215 -20.26 33.53 30.03
C ARG A 215 -20.83 32.22 30.54
N THR A 216 -21.86 31.74 29.87
CA THR A 216 -22.63 30.55 30.24
C THR A 216 -22.51 29.49 29.16
N ARG A 217 -22.67 28.22 29.50
CA ARG A 217 -22.79 27.13 28.52
C ARG A 217 -23.82 26.11 28.96
N GLU A 218 -24.31 25.35 28.01
CA GLU A 218 -25.12 24.18 28.29
C GLU A 218 -24.24 22.99 28.70
N VAL A 219 -24.65 22.25 29.73
CA VAL A 219 -24.00 21.01 30.16
C VAL A 219 -25.09 19.96 30.36
N LEU A 220 -25.04 18.87 29.57
CA LEU A 220 -26.04 17.80 29.59
C LEU A 220 -25.37 16.45 29.81
N CYS A 221 -25.97 15.59 30.63
CA CYS A 221 -25.59 14.18 30.68
C CYS A 221 -26.18 13.48 29.46
N LYS A 222 -25.34 12.92 28.58
CA LYS A 222 -25.78 12.25 27.36
C LYS A 222 -25.32 10.80 27.32
N ARG A 223 -26.18 9.93 26.80
CA ARG A 223 -25.89 8.51 26.56
C ARG A 223 -26.15 8.15 25.11
N LYS A 224 -25.13 7.64 24.44
CA LYS A 224 -25.27 7.11 23.08
C LYS A 224 -25.92 5.72 23.13
N ILE A 225 -27.09 5.58 22.50
CA ILE A 225 -27.88 4.34 22.49
C ILE A 225 -27.59 3.53 21.23
N SER A 226 -27.49 4.20 20.09
CA SER A 226 -27.20 3.58 18.79
C SER A 226 -26.31 4.50 17.94
N PRO A 227 -25.93 4.13 16.70
CA PRO A 227 -25.11 4.99 15.86
C PRO A 227 -25.77 6.33 15.53
N THR A 228 -27.12 6.36 15.53
CA THR A 228 -27.94 7.51 15.15
C THR A 228 -28.72 8.10 16.31
N GLU A 229 -28.72 7.46 17.48
CA GLU A 229 -29.54 7.85 18.63
C GLU A 229 -28.68 8.15 19.85
N GLU A 230 -28.85 9.36 20.36
CA GLU A 230 -28.28 9.83 21.61
C GLU A 230 -29.41 10.40 22.47
N LYS A 231 -29.43 10.06 23.76
CA LYS A 231 -30.44 10.52 24.71
C LYS A 231 -29.80 11.35 25.81
N VAL A 232 -30.46 12.42 26.18
CA VAL A 232 -30.20 13.11 27.45
C VAL A 232 -30.66 12.20 28.58
N GLN A 233 -29.85 12.08 29.61
CA GLN A 233 -30.10 11.32 30.82
C GLN A 233 -30.16 12.26 32.02
N ASP A 234 -30.56 11.72 33.17
CA ASP A 234 -30.46 12.43 34.43
C ASP A 234 -28.99 12.72 34.80
N ASP A 235 -28.76 13.87 35.45
CA ASP A 235 -27.42 14.32 35.85
C ASP A 235 -26.70 13.30 36.75
N SER A 236 -27.45 12.52 37.55
CA SER A 236 -26.89 11.47 38.42
C SER A 236 -26.28 10.28 37.65
N ALA A 237 -26.61 10.10 36.38
CA ALA A 237 -26.10 9.01 35.56
C ALA A 237 -24.67 9.25 35.04
N CYS A 238 -24.19 10.49 35.08
CA CYS A 238 -22.87 10.86 34.60
C CYS A 238 -21.85 11.00 35.73
N THR A 239 -20.63 10.53 35.48
CA THR A 239 -19.47 10.66 36.38
C THR A 239 -18.27 11.09 35.53
N PRO A 240 -17.42 12.05 35.96
CA PRO A 240 -17.30 12.75 37.26
C PRO A 240 -18.42 13.79 37.54
N PRO A 241 -18.37 14.64 38.60
CA PRO A 241 -19.38 15.67 38.83
C PRO A 241 -19.60 16.64 37.66
N ARG A 242 -20.76 17.29 37.64
CA ARG A 242 -21.19 18.18 36.55
C ARG A 242 -20.17 19.30 36.31
N PRO A 243 -19.69 19.48 35.06
CA PRO A 243 -18.85 20.62 34.69
C PRO A 243 -19.52 21.97 34.97
N PRO A 244 -18.73 23.06 35.16
CA PRO A 244 -19.29 24.37 35.45
C PRO A 244 -20.13 24.90 34.29
N LEU A 245 -21.27 25.50 34.63
CA LEU A 245 -22.21 26.15 33.71
C LEU A 245 -21.81 27.60 33.38
N THR A 246 -20.98 28.21 34.22
CA THR A 246 -20.57 29.62 34.12
C THR A 246 -19.07 29.75 34.29
N GLU A 247 -18.45 30.69 33.59
CA GLU A 247 -17.06 31.06 33.82
C GLU A 247 -16.81 32.57 33.62
N PRO A 248 -15.82 33.15 34.33
CA PRO A 248 -15.44 34.55 34.17
C PRO A 248 -14.80 34.81 32.80
N CYS A 249 -15.07 36.00 32.27
CA CYS A 249 -14.53 36.47 30.99
C CYS A 249 -14.30 37.99 31.01
N SER A 250 -13.59 38.50 29.99
CA SER A 250 -13.38 39.94 29.80
C SER A 250 -12.74 40.67 30.98
N ASN A 251 -11.62 40.13 31.51
CA ASN A 251 -10.92 40.69 32.67
C ASN A 251 -10.13 41.99 32.41
N HIS A 252 -10.25 42.60 31.23
CA HIS A 252 -9.56 43.85 30.90
C HIS A 252 -10.43 45.06 31.27
N THR A 253 -9.79 46.18 31.58
CA THR A 253 -10.49 47.40 32.01
C THR A 253 -11.21 48.09 30.85
N CYS A 254 -12.39 48.64 31.08
CA CYS A 254 -13.08 49.46 30.10
C CYS A 254 -12.34 50.79 29.87
N PRO A 255 -12.39 51.37 28.65
CA PRO A 255 -12.00 52.75 28.42
C PRO A 255 -12.77 53.71 29.34
N PRO A 256 -12.18 54.85 29.73
CA PRO A 256 -12.85 55.85 30.56
C PRO A 256 -14.10 56.37 29.84
N GLU A 257 -15.18 56.52 30.60
CA GLU A 257 -16.44 57.10 30.12
C GLU A 257 -16.29 58.62 30.05
N TRP A 258 -16.38 59.19 28.85
CA TRP A 258 -16.32 60.63 28.67
C TRP A 258 -17.69 61.24 28.99
N LEU A 259 -17.79 61.96 30.10
CA LEU A 259 -18.91 62.85 30.35
C LEU A 259 -18.75 64.07 29.43
N ALA A 260 -19.61 64.18 28.41
CA ALA A 260 -19.75 65.42 27.68
C ALA A 260 -20.30 66.48 28.65
N LEU A 261 -19.43 67.39 29.11
CA LEU A 261 -19.88 68.59 29.78
C LEU A 261 -20.47 69.52 28.72
N ASP A 262 -21.77 69.79 28.82
CA ASP A 262 -22.42 70.78 27.97
C ASP A 262 -21.73 72.15 28.15
N CYS A 263 -21.09 72.64 27.09
CA CYS A 263 -20.35 73.91 27.06
C CYS A 263 -21.22 75.17 27.22
N ASN A 264 -22.42 75.08 27.80
CA ASN A 264 -23.35 76.22 27.86
C ASN A 264 -23.83 76.62 29.27
N SER A 265 -23.11 76.22 30.32
CA SER A 265 -23.40 76.66 31.68
C SER A 265 -22.28 77.52 32.25
N THR A 266 -22.23 78.79 31.84
CA THR A 266 -21.54 79.83 32.61
C THR A 266 -22.27 80.06 33.93
N LYS A 267 -21.80 79.47 35.03
CA LYS A 267 -21.98 80.03 36.37
C LYS A 267 -20.69 79.92 37.19
N HIS A 268 -20.16 81.10 37.50
CA HIS A 268 -19.13 81.38 38.49
C HIS A 268 -19.42 80.74 39.85
N LEU A 269 -18.37 80.20 40.48
CA LEU A 269 -18.11 80.23 41.94
C LEU A 269 -16.62 79.88 42.11
N SER A 270 -15.68 80.83 42.08
CA SER A 270 -15.17 81.62 43.23
C SER A 270 -14.92 80.80 44.51
N GLY A 271 -13.67 80.35 44.67
CA GLY A 271 -12.89 80.41 45.92
C GLY A 271 -13.15 79.35 47.00
N LEU A 272 -12.15 78.50 47.24
CA LEU A 272 -11.51 78.29 48.56
C LEU A 272 -10.25 77.41 48.40
N THR A 273 -9.09 78.03 48.66
CA THR A 273 -7.84 77.45 49.19
C THR A 273 -8.13 76.75 50.53
N LEU A 274 -7.50 75.64 50.92
CA LEU A 274 -6.09 75.30 51.12
C LEU A 274 -5.88 73.81 50.87
#